data_AF-C7YT43-F1
#
_entry.id   AF-C7YT43-F1
#
_cell.length_a   1.000
_cell.length_b   1.000
_cell.length_c   1.000
_cell.angle_alpha   90.00
_cell.angle_beta   90.00
_cell.angle_gamma   90.00
#
_symmetry.space_group_name_H-M   'P 1'
#
loop_
_entity.id
_entity.type
_entity.pdbx_description
1 polymer ?
#
loop_
_entity_poly.entity_id
_entity_poly.type
_entity_poly.pdbx_seq_one_letter_code
_entity_poly.pdbx_strand_id
1 'polypeptide(L)'
;MPGKTTILEELTKPNPLVKNMAKWGPNSANSTWAAVEGWTQWQDFTAERLYAIFFDVVESEWNVRSELHASPTDWDSQVFDEDGLEHAVLSTHLLPPVNAALRHGLRYAKLDKMASINLGRAGRTYYEPGGDRRFKPDWALCSGNHIETFADNSFRYYSLMPGDSKLSNKWHSSFCQEAAKFATWRDPVRQILTYCIQSGSRYGFIITDKELVVIRIRTEPTGSGLGASRSSRQQPQHSYNTSTSTDMSMLSTSMRDVSISGSSWKSTSPAVDGYPVEYRAIPWENHGRGKRQLTVRLALFYLSWMAALGRNEPQPSYPSLDSAWFSIDGAFVHNTTGLVSKKSVKKVEYPDPSGGRGPRWETIEGDDDGESMQVLTLESVLTLDVTEHGGRNYYYFMDDEEPVLITSGIPIYDSSGQQYGYFDGLAWRVGSPPQPSENTAKSKRKKHRK
;
A
#
# COMPACT_ATOMS: atom_id res chain seq x y z
N MET A 1 23.61 19.90 -25.88
CA MET A 1 23.01 21.00 -25.10
C MET A 1 22.07 20.39 -24.08
N PRO A 2 22.12 20.75 -22.78
CA PRO A 2 21.08 20.35 -21.83
C PRO A 2 19.73 20.90 -22.30
N GLY A 3 18.77 20.00 -22.53
CA GLY A 3 17.41 20.37 -22.90
C GLY A 3 16.55 20.54 -21.66
N LYS A 4 15.79 21.65 -21.59
CA LYS A 4 14.63 21.71 -20.70
C LYS A 4 13.55 20.80 -21.27
N THR A 5 13.00 19.95 -20.42
CA THR A 5 11.94 18.98 -20.72
C THR A 5 11.07 18.83 -19.48
N THR A 6 10.04 18.00 -19.53
CA THR A 6 9.24 17.62 -18.34
C THR A 6 9.34 16.12 -18.09
N ILE A 7 8.93 15.64 -16.89
CA ILE A 7 8.79 14.20 -16.66
C ILE A 7 7.83 13.58 -17.69
N LEU A 8 6.72 14.26 -17.98
CA LEU A 8 5.73 13.78 -18.94
C LEU A 8 6.33 13.61 -20.33
N GLU A 9 7.08 14.60 -20.83
CA GLU A 9 7.74 14.53 -22.14
C GLU A 9 8.76 13.39 -22.19
N GLU A 10 9.60 13.23 -21.17
CA GLU A 10 10.62 12.17 -21.13
C GLU A 10 10.01 10.77 -21.06
N LEU A 11 9.04 10.55 -20.18
CA LEU A 11 8.44 9.23 -19.98
C LEU A 11 7.45 8.85 -21.08
N THR A 12 7.07 9.78 -21.96
CA THR A 12 6.21 9.50 -23.12
C THR A 12 6.97 9.26 -24.41
N LYS A 13 8.30 9.34 -24.39
CA LYS A 13 9.15 8.94 -25.52
C LYS A 13 8.94 7.46 -25.86
N PRO A 14 9.07 7.08 -27.14
CA PRO A 14 8.95 5.70 -27.57
C PRO A 14 9.81 4.74 -26.74
N ASN A 15 9.25 3.57 -26.43
CA ASN A 15 10.03 2.46 -25.90
C ASN A 15 10.95 1.90 -27.00
N PRO A 16 12.09 1.29 -26.64
CA PRO A 16 12.93 0.61 -27.61
C PRO A 16 12.12 -0.46 -28.36
N LEU A 17 12.43 -0.65 -29.64
CA LEU A 17 11.87 -1.73 -30.42
C LEU A 17 12.43 -3.05 -29.90
N VAL A 18 11.54 -4.03 -29.70
CA VAL A 18 11.90 -5.35 -29.20
C VAL A 18 11.48 -6.40 -30.22
N LYS A 19 12.45 -7.20 -30.66
CA LYS A 19 12.30 -8.34 -31.56
C LYS A 19 12.41 -9.62 -30.73
N ASN A 20 11.27 -10.21 -30.42
CA ASN A 20 11.20 -11.49 -29.71
C ASN A 20 11.59 -12.63 -30.67
N MET A 21 12.77 -13.20 -30.44
CA MET A 21 13.35 -14.34 -31.14
C MET A 21 13.25 -15.64 -30.33
N ALA A 22 12.61 -15.58 -29.16
CA ALA A 22 12.53 -16.69 -28.24
C ALA A 22 11.65 -17.81 -28.80
N LYS A 23 12.07 -19.05 -28.56
CA LYS A 23 11.21 -20.22 -28.79
C LYS A 23 10.12 -20.27 -27.72
N TRP A 24 8.99 -20.85 -28.07
CA TRP A 24 7.93 -21.09 -27.10
C TRP A 24 8.41 -22.02 -25.99
N GLY A 25 7.98 -21.75 -24.76
CA GLY A 25 8.22 -22.57 -23.58
C GLY A 25 7.17 -22.29 -22.50
N PRO A 26 7.01 -23.19 -21.52
CA PRO A 26 6.01 -23.02 -20.46
C PRO A 26 6.36 -21.86 -19.52
N ASN A 27 5.33 -21.26 -18.91
CA ASN A 27 5.51 -20.33 -17.79
C ASN A 27 5.85 -21.12 -16.52
N SER A 28 6.52 -20.44 -15.58
CA SER A 28 6.65 -20.93 -14.22
C SER A 28 5.27 -21.21 -13.61
N ALA A 29 5.13 -22.34 -12.95
CA ALA A 29 3.91 -22.73 -12.24
C ALA A 29 4.29 -23.29 -10.86
N ASN A 30 3.49 -22.95 -9.85
CA ASN A 30 3.58 -23.56 -8.53
C ASN A 30 2.18 -23.78 -7.95
N SER A 31 1.92 -24.98 -7.43
CA SER A 31 0.64 -25.32 -6.82
C SER A 31 0.37 -24.54 -5.54
N THR A 32 1.42 -24.13 -4.83
CA THR A 32 1.34 -23.41 -3.55
C THR A 32 1.14 -21.90 -3.70
N TRP A 33 1.16 -21.35 -4.92
CA TRP A 33 0.82 -19.95 -5.13
C TRP A 33 -0.63 -19.66 -4.75
N ALA A 34 -0.89 -18.44 -4.29
CA ALA A 34 -2.23 -17.99 -3.95
C ALA A 34 -3.21 -18.25 -5.12
N ALA A 35 -4.43 -18.65 -4.79
CA ALA A 35 -5.50 -18.73 -5.76
C ALA A 35 -5.98 -17.32 -6.09
N VAL A 36 -6.39 -17.11 -7.33
CA VAL A 36 -7.06 -15.87 -7.74
C VAL A 36 -8.54 -16.20 -7.90
N GLU A 37 -9.39 -15.59 -7.09
CA GLU A 37 -10.85 -15.83 -7.08
C GLU A 37 -11.53 -15.16 -8.28
N GLY A 38 -11.02 -14.00 -8.68
CA GLY A 38 -11.51 -13.26 -9.82
C GLY A 38 -10.56 -12.14 -10.20
N TRP A 39 -10.68 -11.70 -11.45
CA TRP A 39 -9.99 -10.52 -11.94
C TRP A 39 -10.90 -9.63 -12.77
N THR A 40 -10.70 -8.32 -12.64
CA THR A 40 -11.47 -7.31 -13.36
C THR A 40 -10.54 -6.22 -13.90
N GLN A 41 -11.02 -5.43 -14.86
CA GLN A 41 -10.25 -4.29 -15.32
C GLN A 41 -10.20 -3.21 -14.25
N TRP A 42 -9.00 -2.68 -13.99
CA TRP A 42 -8.80 -1.53 -13.12
C TRP A 42 -9.21 -0.25 -13.87
N GLN A 43 -10.47 0.15 -13.70
CA GLN A 43 -11.08 1.24 -14.47
C GLN A 43 -10.51 2.62 -14.13
N ASP A 44 -9.94 2.79 -12.93
CA ASP A 44 -9.44 4.08 -12.48
C ASP A 44 -8.02 4.38 -12.98
N PHE A 45 -7.24 3.35 -13.32
CA PHE A 45 -5.85 3.48 -13.76
C PHE A 45 -5.78 3.91 -15.23
N THR A 46 -6.09 5.18 -15.48
CA THR A 46 -6.18 5.79 -16.81
C THR A 46 -5.24 6.99 -16.92
N ALA A 47 -4.85 7.34 -18.15
CA ALA A 47 -3.91 8.43 -18.39
C ALA A 47 -4.49 9.76 -17.92
N GLU A 48 -5.77 10.02 -18.23
CA GLU A 48 -6.46 11.26 -17.90
C GLU A 48 -6.52 11.48 -16.39
N ARG A 49 -6.91 10.45 -15.63
CA ARG A 49 -7.04 10.54 -14.17
C ARG A 49 -5.68 10.68 -13.49
N LEU A 50 -4.70 9.85 -13.89
CA LEU A 50 -3.36 9.91 -13.30
C LEU A 50 -2.67 11.22 -13.66
N TYR A 51 -2.85 11.72 -14.89
CA TYR A 51 -2.35 13.03 -15.28
C TYR A 51 -2.95 14.15 -14.43
N ALA A 52 -4.27 14.13 -14.19
CA ALA A 52 -4.92 15.14 -13.35
C ALA A 52 -4.37 15.13 -11.90
N ILE A 53 -4.17 13.94 -11.33
CA ILE A 53 -3.66 13.76 -9.96
C ILE A 53 -2.20 14.21 -9.85
N PHE A 54 -1.38 13.91 -10.85
CA PHE A 54 0.07 14.14 -10.82
C PHE A 54 0.53 15.35 -11.63
N PHE A 55 -0.40 16.18 -12.11
CA PHE A 55 -0.14 17.27 -13.06
C PHE A 55 1.07 18.12 -12.65
N ASP A 56 1.07 18.62 -11.42
CA ASP A 56 2.13 19.48 -10.89
C ASP A 56 3.50 18.80 -10.90
N VAL A 57 3.54 17.49 -10.66
CA VAL A 57 4.78 16.70 -10.61
C VAL A 57 5.25 16.35 -12.02
N VAL A 58 4.37 15.91 -12.92
CA VAL A 58 4.80 15.44 -14.24
C VAL A 58 5.13 16.56 -15.21
N GLU A 59 4.56 17.75 -15.01
CA GLU A 59 4.87 18.97 -15.78
C GLU A 59 6.03 19.78 -15.19
N SER A 60 6.67 19.30 -14.11
CA SER A 60 7.79 20.02 -13.50
C SER A 60 8.98 20.11 -14.46
N GLU A 61 9.56 21.32 -14.59
CA GLU A 61 10.73 21.54 -15.45
C GLU A 61 11.92 20.67 -15.00
N TRP A 62 12.38 19.83 -15.92
CA TRP A 62 13.49 18.91 -15.73
C TRP A 62 14.66 19.28 -16.65
N ASN A 63 15.78 19.64 -16.04
CA ASN A 63 17.04 19.84 -16.76
C ASN A 63 17.79 18.51 -16.91
N VAL A 64 17.63 17.87 -18.06
CA VAL A 64 18.30 16.61 -18.39
C VAL A 64 19.68 16.94 -18.98
N ARG A 65 20.75 16.68 -18.21
CA ARG A 65 22.13 17.01 -18.61
C ARG A 65 22.70 16.06 -19.67
N SER A 66 22.20 14.83 -19.74
CA SER A 66 22.62 13.76 -20.64
C SER A 66 21.46 12.81 -20.91
N GLU A 67 21.54 11.99 -21.95
CA GLU A 67 20.55 10.93 -22.18
C GLU A 67 20.36 10.09 -20.90
N LEU A 68 19.10 9.75 -20.60
CA LEU A 68 18.74 9.02 -19.37
C LEU A 68 19.07 7.53 -19.46
N HIS A 69 19.38 7.04 -20.65
CA HIS A 69 19.83 5.69 -20.95
C HIS A 69 20.81 5.72 -22.12
N ALA A 70 21.56 4.64 -22.31
CA ALA A 70 22.38 4.47 -23.51
C ALA A 70 21.50 4.38 -24.76
N SER A 71 22.02 4.81 -25.91
CA SER A 71 21.39 4.55 -27.21
C SER A 71 21.44 3.03 -27.49
N PRO A 72 20.29 2.38 -27.72
CA PRO A 72 20.25 0.93 -27.98
C PRO A 72 20.93 0.59 -29.30
N THR A 73 21.65 -0.52 -29.33
CA THR A 73 22.16 -1.15 -30.55
C THR A 73 21.13 -2.10 -31.16
N ASP A 74 21.34 -2.53 -32.40
CA ASP A 74 20.49 -3.54 -33.04
C ASP A 74 20.50 -4.89 -32.30
N TRP A 75 21.57 -5.18 -31.56
CA TRP A 75 21.69 -6.40 -30.74
C TRP A 75 20.83 -6.31 -29.48
N ASP A 76 20.76 -5.13 -28.86
CA ASP A 76 19.94 -4.91 -27.65
C ASP A 76 18.44 -5.08 -27.92
N SER A 77 18.02 -4.95 -29.20
CA SER A 77 16.64 -5.17 -29.61
C SER A 77 16.24 -6.65 -29.74
N GLN A 78 17.20 -7.58 -29.79
CA GLN A 78 16.94 -8.99 -30.07
C GLN A 78 16.94 -9.82 -28.79
N VAL A 79 15.77 -10.37 -28.44
CA VAL A 79 15.59 -11.12 -27.20
C VAL A 79 15.31 -12.59 -27.47
N PHE A 80 16.10 -13.46 -26.86
CA PHE A 80 16.01 -14.91 -27.05
C PHE A 80 15.37 -15.62 -25.85
N ASP A 81 15.28 -14.95 -24.70
CA ASP A 81 14.69 -15.42 -23.45
C ASP A 81 14.29 -14.23 -22.56
N GLU A 82 13.80 -14.54 -21.35
CA GLU A 82 13.40 -13.54 -20.35
C GLU A 82 14.62 -12.76 -19.82
N ASP A 83 15.76 -13.43 -19.66
CA ASP A 83 17.02 -12.81 -19.20
C ASP A 83 17.48 -11.68 -20.13
N GLY A 84 17.42 -11.92 -21.45
CA GLY A 84 17.70 -10.89 -22.45
C GLY A 84 16.73 -9.70 -22.36
N LEU A 85 15.44 -9.93 -22.07
CA LEU A 85 14.47 -8.84 -21.93
C LEU A 85 14.83 -8.00 -20.71
N GLU A 86 15.11 -8.67 -19.61
CA GLU A 86 15.43 -8.05 -18.33
C GLU A 86 16.72 -7.23 -18.38
N HIS A 87 17.79 -7.79 -18.95
CA HIS A 87 19.10 -7.18 -18.94
C HIS A 87 19.31 -6.20 -20.11
N ALA A 88 19.00 -6.60 -21.34
CA ALA A 88 19.32 -5.81 -22.53
C ALA A 88 18.31 -4.70 -22.81
N VAL A 89 17.06 -4.83 -22.34
CA VAL A 89 15.99 -3.85 -22.62
C VAL A 89 15.52 -3.13 -21.36
N LEU A 90 15.07 -3.88 -20.36
CA LEU A 90 14.39 -3.31 -19.19
C LEU A 90 15.37 -2.54 -18.29
N SER A 91 16.47 -3.18 -17.89
CA SER A 91 17.47 -2.58 -16.98
C SER A 91 18.23 -1.40 -17.59
N THR A 92 18.48 -1.44 -18.90
CA THR A 92 19.35 -0.50 -19.63
C THR A 92 18.59 0.68 -20.23
N HIS A 93 17.36 0.47 -20.74
CA HIS A 93 16.65 1.48 -21.53
C HIS A 93 15.28 1.87 -20.96
N LEU A 94 14.60 0.97 -20.26
CA LEU A 94 13.26 1.25 -19.72
C LEU A 94 13.31 1.91 -18.33
N LEU A 95 13.98 1.26 -17.38
CA LEU A 95 13.99 1.66 -15.97
C LEU A 95 14.83 2.92 -15.66
N PRO A 96 15.95 3.21 -16.35
CA PRO A 96 16.74 4.39 -16.02
C PRO A 96 15.98 5.72 -16.15
N PRO A 97 15.21 5.99 -17.22
CA PRO A 97 14.32 7.16 -17.27
C PRO A 97 13.30 7.21 -16.13
N VAL A 98 12.66 6.08 -15.81
CA VAL A 98 11.65 5.99 -14.74
C VAL A 98 12.28 6.37 -13.39
N ASN A 99 13.43 5.78 -13.06
CA ASN A 99 14.15 6.07 -11.83
C ASN A 99 14.71 7.50 -11.76
N ALA A 100 15.08 8.08 -12.91
CA ALA A 100 15.50 9.47 -12.98
C ALA A 100 14.32 10.43 -12.76
N ALA A 101 13.16 10.12 -13.33
CA ALA A 101 11.92 10.86 -13.11
C ALA A 101 11.44 10.77 -11.66
N LEU A 102 11.45 9.58 -11.04
CA LEU A 102 11.10 9.42 -9.62
C LEU A 102 11.98 10.30 -8.73
N ARG A 103 13.31 10.29 -8.94
CA ARG A 103 14.23 11.18 -8.20
C ARG A 103 13.98 12.66 -8.47
N HIS A 104 13.64 13.04 -9.69
CA HIS A 104 13.29 14.43 -10.01
C HIS A 104 12.00 14.86 -9.31
N GLY A 105 10.93 14.07 -9.47
CA GLY A 105 9.62 14.36 -8.88
C GLY A 105 9.67 14.42 -7.35
N LEU A 106 10.40 13.50 -6.70
CA LEU A 106 10.60 13.54 -5.24
C LEU A 106 11.27 14.83 -4.78
N ARG A 107 12.31 15.30 -5.48
CA ARG A 107 12.95 16.59 -5.16
C ARG A 107 12.04 17.78 -5.40
N TYR A 108 11.29 17.77 -6.51
CA TYR A 108 10.31 18.82 -6.81
C TYR A 108 9.24 18.91 -5.70
N ALA A 109 8.72 17.76 -5.27
CA ALA A 109 7.75 17.64 -4.19
C ALA A 109 8.35 17.81 -2.78
N LYS A 110 9.67 17.98 -2.65
CA LYS A 110 10.41 18.05 -1.36
C LYS A 110 10.22 16.82 -0.47
N LEU A 111 10.05 15.65 -1.10
CA LEU A 111 9.91 14.35 -0.44
C LEU A 111 11.21 13.54 -0.47
N ASP A 112 12.27 14.04 -1.11
CA ASP A 112 13.57 13.37 -1.27
C ASP A 112 14.30 13.08 0.05
N LYS A 113 13.96 13.80 1.12
CA LYS A 113 14.42 13.50 2.48
C LYS A 113 13.61 12.42 3.19
N MET A 114 12.34 12.25 2.79
CA MET A 114 11.39 11.32 3.40
C MET A 114 11.33 9.97 2.68
N ALA A 115 11.70 9.94 1.40
CA ALA A 115 11.70 8.73 0.59
C ALA A 115 12.83 8.78 -0.44
N SER A 116 13.53 7.65 -0.59
CA SER A 116 14.52 7.44 -1.65
C SER A 116 14.16 6.15 -2.35
N ILE A 117 13.42 6.25 -3.46
CA ILE A 117 12.79 5.11 -4.13
C ILE A 117 13.53 4.72 -5.40
N ASN A 118 13.62 3.42 -5.66
CA ASN A 118 14.26 2.89 -6.86
C ASN A 118 13.61 1.57 -7.30
N LEU A 119 13.18 1.51 -8.56
CA LEU A 119 12.68 0.31 -9.21
C LEU A 119 13.85 -0.39 -9.92
N GLY A 120 14.09 -1.66 -9.61
CA GLY A 120 15.10 -2.45 -10.31
C GLY A 120 15.08 -3.91 -9.90
N ARG A 121 16.16 -4.64 -10.18
CA ARG A 121 16.25 -6.08 -9.87
C ARG A 121 15.99 -6.35 -8.38
N ALA A 122 15.16 -7.35 -8.10
CA ALA A 122 14.80 -7.76 -6.74
C ALA A 122 15.92 -8.48 -5.98
N GLY A 123 17.11 -8.65 -6.58
CA GLY A 123 18.27 -9.22 -5.88
C GLY A 123 18.64 -8.51 -4.58
N ARG A 124 18.16 -7.27 -4.38
CA ARG A 124 18.38 -6.43 -3.20
C ARG A 124 17.34 -6.64 -2.07
N THR A 125 16.24 -7.34 -2.33
CA THR A 125 15.18 -7.54 -1.34
C THR A 125 15.47 -8.71 -0.42
N TYR A 126 14.80 -8.75 0.73
CA TYR A 126 14.85 -9.93 1.58
C TYR A 126 14.29 -11.15 0.83
N TYR A 127 14.97 -12.26 1.03
CA TYR A 127 14.62 -13.57 0.52
C TYR A 127 15.30 -14.58 1.44
N GLU A 128 14.53 -15.52 1.97
CA GLU A 128 15.04 -16.55 2.88
C GLU A 128 16.17 -17.35 2.20
N PRO A 129 17.37 -17.42 2.79
CA PRO A 129 18.44 -18.26 2.28
C PRO A 129 18.00 -19.72 2.17
N GLY A 130 18.11 -20.32 0.98
CA GLY A 130 17.61 -21.67 0.71
C GLY A 130 16.11 -21.76 0.42
N GLY A 131 15.41 -20.62 0.37
CA GLY A 131 14.02 -20.55 -0.06
C GLY A 131 13.82 -21.06 -1.49
N ASP A 132 12.56 -21.21 -1.89
CA ASP A 132 12.18 -21.59 -3.24
C ASP A 132 12.19 -20.36 -4.17
N ARG A 133 13.02 -20.39 -5.24
CA ARG A 133 13.22 -19.22 -6.12
C ARG A 133 11.94 -18.80 -6.83
N ARG A 134 10.94 -19.68 -6.92
CA ARG A 134 9.61 -19.39 -7.47
C ARG A 134 8.81 -18.38 -6.64
N PHE A 135 9.29 -18.04 -5.44
CA PHE A 135 8.72 -17.00 -4.57
C PHE A 135 9.51 -15.69 -4.62
N LYS A 136 10.53 -15.59 -5.47
CA LYS A 136 11.33 -14.38 -5.62
C LYS A 136 10.91 -13.63 -6.88
N PRO A 137 10.44 -12.37 -6.78
CA PRO A 137 10.15 -11.57 -7.95
C PRO A 137 11.42 -11.24 -8.74
N ASP A 138 11.27 -10.91 -10.02
CA ASP A 138 12.38 -10.42 -10.86
C ASP A 138 12.72 -8.96 -10.53
N TRP A 139 11.69 -8.18 -10.23
CA TRP A 139 11.75 -6.74 -10.01
C TRP A 139 11.16 -6.36 -8.65
N ALA A 140 11.70 -5.31 -8.07
CA ALA A 140 11.16 -4.73 -6.85
C ALA A 140 11.35 -3.21 -6.86
N LEU A 141 10.32 -2.49 -6.45
CA LEU A 141 10.47 -1.14 -5.94
C LEU A 141 10.99 -1.20 -4.51
N CYS A 142 12.07 -0.50 -4.22
CA CYS A 142 12.65 -0.43 -2.87
C CYS A 142 12.76 1.02 -2.42
N SER A 143 12.77 1.24 -1.10
CA SER A 143 13.04 2.54 -0.51
C SER A 143 14.21 2.47 0.48
N GLY A 144 15.07 3.48 0.47
CA GLY A 144 16.16 3.64 1.45
C GLY A 144 15.70 3.59 2.91
N ASN A 145 14.43 3.91 3.16
CA ASN A 145 13.86 3.98 4.52
C ASN A 145 13.09 2.71 4.92
N HIS A 146 13.04 1.71 4.04
CA HIS A 146 12.37 0.43 4.29
C HIS A 146 13.40 -0.70 4.19
N ILE A 147 14.15 -0.89 5.28
CA ILE A 147 15.20 -1.91 5.39
C ILE A 147 14.90 -2.88 6.54
N GLU A 148 15.27 -4.13 6.34
CA GLU A 148 15.37 -5.15 7.37
C GLU A 148 16.84 -5.36 7.71
N THR A 149 17.17 -5.26 8.99
CA THR A 149 18.54 -5.48 9.49
C THR A 149 18.59 -6.82 10.20
N PHE A 150 19.56 -7.67 9.81
CA PHE A 150 19.76 -9.00 10.37
C PHE A 150 20.72 -8.96 11.57
N ALA A 151 20.79 -10.08 12.30
CA ALA A 151 21.63 -10.21 13.49
C ALA A 151 23.13 -10.01 13.22
N ASP A 152 23.57 -10.18 11.98
CA ASP A 152 24.96 -9.98 11.53
C ASP A 152 25.24 -8.55 11.04
N ASN A 153 24.33 -7.59 11.30
CA ASN A 153 24.34 -6.22 10.80
C ASN A 153 24.28 -6.08 9.27
N SER A 154 24.06 -7.16 8.52
CA SER A 154 23.68 -7.06 7.12
C SER A 154 22.25 -6.51 7.01
N PHE A 155 21.92 -5.95 5.84
CA PHE A 155 20.56 -5.45 5.60
C PHE A 155 20.06 -5.83 4.21
N ARG A 156 18.74 -5.89 4.08
CA ARG A 156 18.01 -6.04 2.82
C ARG A 156 16.87 -5.05 2.76
N TYR A 157 16.41 -4.74 1.55
CA TYR A 157 15.24 -3.88 1.37
C TYR A 157 13.95 -4.70 1.46
N TYR A 158 12.88 -4.08 1.95
CA TYR A 158 11.53 -4.59 1.72
C TYR A 158 11.10 -4.25 0.28
N SER A 159 10.40 -5.18 -0.36
CA SER A 159 9.76 -4.92 -1.65
C SER A 159 8.50 -4.10 -1.42
N LEU A 160 8.47 -2.86 -1.89
CA LEU A 160 7.27 -2.02 -1.87
C LEU A 160 6.34 -2.32 -3.05
N MET A 161 6.85 -2.96 -4.09
CA MET A 161 6.05 -3.36 -5.26
C MET A 161 6.82 -4.40 -6.04
N PRO A 162 6.42 -5.68 -5.98
CA PRO A 162 7.05 -6.73 -6.77
C PRO A 162 6.65 -6.62 -8.25
N GLY A 163 7.52 -7.12 -9.13
CA GLY A 163 7.21 -7.29 -10.54
C GLY A 163 7.92 -8.49 -11.13
N ASP A 164 7.40 -8.95 -12.28
CA ASP A 164 7.85 -10.17 -12.94
C ASP A 164 7.93 -9.93 -14.46
N SER A 165 8.89 -10.57 -15.10
CA SER A 165 9.08 -10.47 -16.55
C SER A 165 8.57 -11.72 -17.25
N LYS A 166 7.89 -11.52 -18.39
CA LYS A 166 7.46 -12.61 -19.28
C LYS A 166 7.71 -12.20 -20.72
N LEU A 167 7.70 -13.17 -21.62
CA LEU A 167 7.72 -12.91 -23.05
C LEU A 167 6.30 -13.02 -23.62
N SER A 168 5.98 -12.15 -24.58
CA SER A 168 4.64 -12.02 -25.18
C SER A 168 4.16 -13.29 -25.90
N ASN A 169 5.10 -14.09 -26.42
CA ASN A 169 4.84 -15.40 -27.01
C ASN A 169 4.48 -16.49 -25.98
N LYS A 170 4.80 -16.28 -24.69
CA LYS A 170 4.44 -17.16 -23.57
C LYS A 170 3.27 -16.64 -22.76
N TRP A 171 3.08 -15.33 -22.69
CA TRP A 171 2.04 -14.70 -21.88
C TRP A 171 1.61 -13.35 -22.45
N HIS A 172 0.30 -13.12 -22.51
CA HIS A 172 -0.29 -11.85 -22.95
C HIS A 172 -1.64 -11.65 -22.26
N SER A 173 -2.03 -10.39 -22.05
CA SER A 173 -3.22 -10.00 -21.32
C SER A 173 -4.52 -10.41 -22.00
N SER A 174 -4.52 -10.50 -23.33
CA SER A 174 -5.65 -11.02 -24.10
C SER A 174 -5.98 -12.48 -23.80
N PHE A 175 -5.02 -13.26 -23.27
CA PHE A 175 -5.23 -14.69 -22.98
C PHE A 175 -6.28 -14.91 -21.88
N CYS A 176 -6.62 -13.90 -21.08
CA CYS A 176 -7.71 -13.97 -20.12
C CYS A 176 -9.10 -14.15 -20.77
N GLN A 177 -9.23 -13.79 -22.05
CA GLN A 177 -10.48 -13.91 -22.83
C GLN A 177 -10.54 -15.21 -23.64
N GLU A 178 -9.40 -15.90 -23.79
CA GLU A 178 -9.28 -17.11 -24.59
C GLU A 178 -9.34 -18.35 -23.68
N ALA A 179 -10.45 -19.08 -23.70
CA ALA A 179 -10.66 -20.25 -22.83
C ALA A 179 -9.50 -21.26 -22.88
N ALA A 180 -8.92 -21.49 -24.06
CA ALA A 180 -7.79 -22.40 -24.25
C ALA A 180 -6.47 -21.91 -23.63
N LYS A 181 -6.30 -20.60 -23.43
CA LYS A 181 -5.08 -20.00 -22.86
C LYS A 181 -5.28 -19.43 -21.45
N PHE A 182 -6.47 -19.61 -20.89
CA PHE A 182 -6.83 -19.09 -19.57
C PHE A 182 -5.90 -19.59 -18.47
N ALA A 183 -5.50 -20.86 -18.50
CA ALA A 183 -4.53 -21.41 -17.54
C ALA A 183 -3.16 -20.70 -17.66
N THR A 184 -2.71 -20.45 -18.89
CA THR A 184 -1.46 -19.74 -19.18
C THR A 184 -1.50 -18.29 -18.68
N TRP A 185 -2.65 -17.61 -18.80
CA TRP A 185 -2.87 -16.29 -18.21
C TRP A 185 -2.79 -16.33 -16.68
N ARG A 186 -3.48 -17.29 -16.06
CA ARG A 186 -3.70 -17.36 -14.61
C ARG A 186 -2.40 -17.48 -13.81
N ASP A 187 -1.46 -18.31 -14.25
CA ASP A 187 -0.32 -18.67 -13.39
C ASP A 187 0.64 -17.49 -13.11
N PRO A 188 1.04 -16.65 -14.08
CA PRO A 188 1.81 -15.44 -13.78
C PRO A 188 1.04 -14.42 -12.91
N VAL A 189 -0.29 -14.36 -13.01
CA VAL A 189 -1.11 -13.50 -12.13
C VAL A 189 -1.09 -14.04 -10.70
N ARG A 190 -1.21 -15.35 -10.50
CA ARG A 190 -1.07 -16.01 -9.18
C ARG A 190 0.32 -15.79 -8.59
N GLN A 191 1.35 -15.80 -9.42
CA GLN A 191 2.72 -15.56 -9.02
C GLN A 191 2.87 -14.13 -8.47
N ILE A 192 2.45 -13.10 -9.22
CA ILE A 192 2.45 -11.71 -8.73
C ILE A 192 1.61 -11.54 -7.47
N LEU A 193 0.40 -12.11 -7.43
CA LEU A 193 -0.45 -12.04 -6.25
C LEU A 193 0.28 -12.61 -5.01
N THR A 194 0.96 -13.74 -5.17
CA THR A 194 1.73 -14.34 -4.08
C THR A 194 2.83 -13.40 -3.60
N TYR A 195 3.56 -12.76 -4.51
CA TYR A 195 4.57 -11.77 -4.13
C TYR A 195 3.97 -10.56 -3.40
N CYS A 196 2.83 -10.05 -3.88
CA CYS A 196 2.11 -8.96 -3.26
C CYS A 196 1.68 -9.32 -1.82
N ILE A 197 1.14 -10.52 -1.60
CA ILE A 197 0.77 -11.01 -0.26
C ILE A 197 2.00 -11.09 0.65
N GLN A 198 3.09 -11.72 0.17
CA GLN A 198 4.32 -11.90 0.96
C GLN A 198 5.00 -10.58 1.33
N SER A 199 4.91 -9.58 0.46
CA SER A 199 5.50 -8.26 0.68
C SER A 199 4.54 -7.27 1.37
N GLY A 200 3.29 -7.67 1.64
CA GLY A 200 2.27 -6.74 2.12
C GLY A 200 2.02 -5.58 1.15
N SER A 201 2.17 -5.82 -0.15
CA SER A 201 2.04 -4.81 -1.21
C SER A 201 0.69 -4.91 -1.91
N ARG A 202 0.01 -3.77 -2.04
CA ARG A 202 -1.24 -3.58 -2.76
C ARG A 202 -1.04 -3.66 -4.27
N TYR A 203 0.13 -3.28 -4.75
CA TYR A 203 0.43 -3.18 -6.18
C TYR A 203 1.48 -4.19 -6.61
N GLY A 204 1.39 -4.60 -7.87
CA GLY A 204 2.39 -5.40 -8.57
C GLY A 204 2.30 -5.18 -10.07
N PHE A 205 3.21 -5.77 -10.84
CA PHE A 205 3.15 -5.69 -12.30
C PHE A 205 3.80 -6.88 -13.01
N ILE A 206 3.32 -7.14 -14.23
CA ILE A 206 3.94 -8.08 -15.18
C ILE A 206 4.36 -7.26 -16.40
N ILE A 207 5.59 -7.43 -16.87
CA ILE A 207 6.08 -6.72 -18.06
C ILE A 207 6.57 -7.70 -19.12
N THR A 208 6.19 -7.42 -20.37
CA THR A 208 6.59 -8.17 -21.56
C THR A 208 7.17 -7.28 -22.63
N ASP A 209 7.65 -7.88 -23.73
CA ASP A 209 8.06 -7.17 -24.95
C ASP A 209 6.89 -6.51 -25.72
N LYS A 210 5.64 -6.69 -25.29
CA LYS A 210 4.44 -6.14 -25.94
C LYS A 210 3.55 -5.29 -25.06
N GLU A 211 3.67 -5.40 -23.74
CA GLU A 211 2.82 -4.65 -22.82
C GLU A 211 3.37 -4.65 -21.38
N LEU A 212 2.89 -3.70 -20.60
CA LEU A 212 2.93 -3.71 -19.15
C LEU A 212 1.51 -4.00 -18.63
N VAL A 213 1.37 -4.95 -17.72
CA VAL A 213 0.14 -5.21 -16.99
C VAL A 213 0.35 -4.81 -15.54
N VAL A 214 -0.28 -3.72 -15.12
CA VAL A 214 -0.28 -3.28 -13.72
C VAL A 214 -1.41 -3.96 -12.97
N ILE A 215 -1.16 -4.29 -11.70
CA ILE A 215 -2.07 -5.06 -10.85
C ILE A 215 -2.30 -4.32 -9.53
N ARG A 216 -3.55 -4.31 -9.08
CA ARG A 216 -3.99 -3.91 -7.73
C ARG A 216 -4.72 -5.09 -7.09
N ILE A 217 -4.35 -5.47 -5.87
CA ILE A 217 -5.00 -6.55 -5.11
C ILE A 217 -5.89 -5.97 -4.01
N ARG A 218 -6.95 -6.69 -3.64
CA ARG A 218 -7.78 -6.42 -2.44
C ARG A 218 -7.79 -7.64 -1.54
N THR A 219 -8.20 -7.49 -0.29
CA THR A 219 -8.54 -8.62 0.58
C THR A 219 -10.06 -8.85 0.60
N GLU A 220 -10.51 -10.08 0.73
CA GLU A 220 -11.91 -10.35 1.09
C GLU A 220 -11.95 -10.80 2.56
N PRO A 221 -12.57 -10.01 3.46
CA PRO A 221 -12.70 -10.41 4.86
C PRO A 221 -13.48 -11.72 4.96
N THR A 222 -13.02 -12.64 5.79
CA THR A 222 -13.81 -13.82 6.13
C THR A 222 -15.14 -13.37 6.72
N GLY A 223 -16.24 -13.74 6.08
CA GLY A 223 -17.58 -13.45 6.59
C GLY A 223 -17.68 -13.90 8.04
N SER A 224 -18.35 -13.13 8.91
CA SER A 224 -18.56 -13.51 10.30
C SER A 224 -19.27 -14.87 10.33
N GLY A 225 -18.51 -15.95 10.55
CA GLY A 225 -19.05 -17.30 10.44
C GLY A 225 -20.26 -17.48 11.37
N LEU A 226 -21.16 -18.41 11.04
CA LEU A 226 -22.35 -18.76 11.82
C LEU A 226 -22.08 -19.18 13.29
N GLY A 227 -20.80 -19.24 13.70
CA GLY A 227 -20.34 -19.49 15.06
C GLY A 227 -19.95 -18.24 15.87
N ALA A 228 -19.89 -17.04 15.28
CA ALA A 228 -19.49 -15.81 15.99
C ALA A 228 -20.46 -15.44 17.13
N SER A 229 -21.71 -15.90 17.07
CA SER A 229 -22.73 -15.77 18.11
C SER A 229 -22.84 -16.98 19.04
N ARG A 230 -22.01 -18.02 18.87
CA ARG A 230 -22.02 -19.18 19.77
C ARG A 230 -21.09 -18.94 20.94
N SER A 231 -21.66 -18.87 22.15
CA SER A 231 -20.92 -18.85 23.40
C SER A 231 -19.87 -19.97 23.44
N SER A 232 -18.61 -19.59 23.64
CA SER A 232 -17.49 -20.53 23.79
C SER A 232 -17.83 -21.54 24.89
N ARG A 233 -17.86 -22.83 24.54
CA ARG A 233 -18.13 -23.90 25.49
C ARG A 233 -16.89 -24.05 26.36
N GLN A 234 -16.95 -23.59 27.61
CA GLN A 234 -15.91 -23.88 28.61
C GLN A 234 -15.67 -25.39 28.65
N GLN A 235 -14.46 -25.82 28.29
CA GLN A 235 -14.07 -27.21 28.43
C GLN A 235 -13.93 -27.54 29.93
N PRO A 236 -14.46 -28.68 30.40
CA PRO A 236 -14.19 -29.15 31.75
C PRO A 236 -12.69 -29.44 31.90
N GLN A 237 -12.09 -28.90 32.96
CA GLN A 237 -10.73 -29.24 33.36
C GLN A 237 -10.66 -30.73 33.70
N HIS A 238 -10.08 -31.54 32.82
CA HIS A 238 -9.69 -32.90 33.16
C HIS A 238 -8.37 -32.86 33.93
N SER A 239 -8.44 -33.06 35.24
CA SER A 239 -7.30 -33.38 36.08
C SER A 239 -6.82 -34.79 35.76
N TYR A 240 -5.58 -34.92 35.27
CA TYR A 240 -4.94 -36.22 35.10
C TYR A 240 -4.32 -36.65 36.42
N ASN A 241 -4.92 -37.67 37.05
CA ASN A 241 -4.29 -38.42 38.13
C ASN A 241 -3.15 -39.27 37.55
N THR A 242 -1.93 -39.03 38.01
CA THR A 242 -0.77 -39.87 37.74
C THR A 242 -0.84 -41.16 38.56
N SER A 243 -0.66 -42.30 37.90
CA SER A 243 -0.44 -43.59 38.56
C SER A 243 0.66 -44.36 37.82
N THR A 244 1.45 -45.02 38.65
CA THR A 244 2.78 -45.59 38.45
C THR A 244 2.78 -46.98 37.78
N SER A 245 3.91 -47.32 37.14
CA SER A 245 4.29 -48.63 36.57
C SER A 245 3.58 -49.00 35.26
N THR A 246 4.26 -49.15 34.11
CA THR A 246 5.40 -50.03 33.85
C THR A 246 6.10 -49.57 32.56
N ASP A 247 7.42 -49.76 32.50
CA ASP A 247 8.36 -49.39 31.43
C ASP A 247 7.92 -49.73 30.01
N MET A 248 7.77 -48.68 29.19
CA MET A 248 8.08 -48.64 27.76
C MET A 248 8.62 -47.23 27.44
N SER A 249 9.85 -46.95 27.87
CA SER A 249 10.59 -45.76 27.46
C SER A 249 11.47 -46.10 26.25
N MET A 250 11.61 -45.15 25.32
CA MET A 250 12.59 -45.02 24.21
C MET A 250 12.00 -44.65 22.82
N LEU A 251 10.81 -44.05 22.75
CA LEU A 251 10.33 -43.43 21.49
C LEU A 251 9.56 -42.11 21.63
N SER A 252 9.50 -41.52 22.83
CA SER A 252 8.73 -40.30 23.11
C SER A 252 9.57 -39.10 23.55
N THR A 253 10.91 -39.21 23.57
CA THR A 253 11.82 -38.13 24.00
C THR A 253 12.29 -37.26 22.84
N SER A 254 12.14 -37.70 21.58
CA SER A 254 12.50 -36.93 20.38
C SER A 254 11.36 -36.06 19.82
N MET A 255 10.18 -36.04 20.46
CA MET A 255 9.06 -35.18 20.06
C MET A 255 8.81 -33.99 21.01
N ARG A 256 9.66 -33.76 22.01
CA ARG A 256 9.49 -32.66 22.98
C ARG A 256 10.41 -31.46 22.79
N ASP A 257 11.33 -31.51 21.82
CA ASP A 257 12.25 -30.40 21.50
C ASP A 257 12.03 -29.75 20.13
N VAL A 258 10.87 -29.96 19.49
CA VAL A 258 10.41 -29.05 18.42
C VAL A 258 9.63 -27.90 19.06
N SER A 259 10.28 -27.21 19.98
CA SER A 259 9.88 -25.85 20.35
C SER A 259 10.20 -24.98 19.14
N ILE A 260 9.14 -24.65 18.40
CA ILE A 260 9.09 -23.50 17.51
C ILE A 260 9.53 -22.30 18.33
N SER A 261 10.80 -21.92 18.16
CA SER A 261 11.32 -20.64 18.65
C SER A 261 10.57 -19.55 17.90
N GLY A 262 9.68 -18.89 18.64
CA GLY A 262 8.77 -17.88 18.15
C GLY A 262 9.51 -16.65 17.62
N SER A 263 9.17 -16.27 16.38
CA SER A 263 8.96 -14.87 16.09
C SER A 263 7.50 -14.56 16.44
N SER A 264 7.33 -13.61 17.35
CA SER A 264 6.03 -13.13 17.83
C SER A 264 5.30 -12.38 16.71
N TRP A 265 4.60 -13.11 15.84
CA TRP A 265 3.54 -12.54 15.01
C TRP A 265 2.26 -12.53 15.84
N LYS A 266 1.90 -11.36 16.38
CA LYS A 266 0.54 -11.13 16.85
C LYS A 266 -0.37 -11.17 15.61
N SER A 267 -1.17 -12.24 15.49
CA SER A 267 -2.23 -12.33 14.49
C SER A 267 -3.36 -11.38 14.87
N THR A 268 -3.21 -10.09 14.56
CA THR A 268 -4.29 -9.10 14.64
C THR A 268 -5.00 -8.94 13.30
N SER A 269 -4.51 -9.57 12.22
CA SER A 269 -5.14 -9.49 10.90
C SER A 269 -6.38 -10.39 10.86
N PRO A 270 -7.54 -9.88 10.40
CA PRO A 270 -8.72 -10.71 10.15
C PRO A 270 -8.36 -11.88 9.23
N ALA A 271 -9.03 -13.02 9.40
CA ALA A 271 -8.97 -14.08 8.41
C ALA A 271 -9.40 -13.50 7.04
N VAL A 272 -8.66 -13.86 5.99
CA VAL A 272 -8.88 -13.40 4.61
C VAL A 272 -9.31 -14.62 3.80
N ASP A 273 -10.49 -14.55 3.18
CA ASP A 273 -11.05 -15.64 2.37
C ASP A 273 -10.42 -15.67 0.96
N GLY A 274 -10.02 -14.50 0.44
CA GLY A 274 -9.22 -14.44 -0.77
C GLY A 274 -8.83 -13.04 -1.23
N TYR A 275 -8.43 -12.96 -2.50
CA TYR A 275 -7.75 -11.79 -3.06
C TYR A 275 -8.21 -11.46 -4.49
N PRO A 276 -9.24 -10.61 -4.63
CA PRO A 276 -9.65 -10.07 -5.92
C PRO A 276 -8.53 -9.26 -6.57
N VAL A 277 -8.35 -9.46 -7.87
CA VAL A 277 -7.34 -8.79 -8.67
C VAL A 277 -7.99 -7.76 -9.60
N GLU A 278 -7.45 -6.56 -9.65
CA GLU A 278 -7.75 -5.58 -10.69
C GLU A 278 -6.51 -5.37 -11.54
N TYR A 279 -6.66 -5.33 -12.87
CA TYR A 279 -5.52 -5.18 -13.78
C TYR A 279 -5.77 -4.15 -14.88
N ARG A 280 -4.69 -3.55 -15.37
CA ARG A 280 -4.72 -2.69 -16.57
C ARG A 280 -3.53 -3.03 -17.45
N ALA A 281 -3.81 -3.36 -18.71
CA ALA A 281 -2.80 -3.56 -19.74
C ALA A 281 -2.47 -2.23 -20.44
N ILE A 282 -1.18 -1.98 -20.64
CA ILE A 282 -0.62 -0.81 -21.31
C ILE A 282 0.26 -1.30 -22.47
N PRO A 283 -0.16 -1.11 -23.72
CA PRO A 283 0.64 -1.51 -24.88
C PRO A 283 2.03 -0.87 -24.92
N TRP A 284 3.02 -1.67 -25.32
CA TRP A 284 4.43 -1.26 -25.43
C TRP A 284 4.65 -0.15 -26.46
N GLU A 285 3.85 -0.14 -27.52
CA GLU A 285 3.95 0.80 -28.64
C GLU A 285 3.45 2.22 -28.31
N ASN A 286 2.75 2.41 -27.18
CA ASN A 286 2.21 3.71 -26.79
C ASN A 286 3.32 4.75 -26.57
N HIS A 287 3.17 5.94 -27.18
CA HIS A 287 4.09 7.08 -27.05
C HIS A 287 3.40 8.43 -27.35
N GLY A 288 4.05 9.54 -26.96
CA GLY A 288 3.71 10.92 -27.36
C GLY A 288 2.38 11.52 -26.85
N ARG A 289 1.49 10.73 -26.24
CA ARG A 289 0.16 11.17 -25.80
C ARG A 289 -0.09 10.97 -24.29
N GLY A 290 0.89 11.24 -23.43
CA GLY A 290 0.83 10.94 -21.98
C GLY A 290 -0.42 11.40 -21.23
N LYS A 291 -1.09 12.48 -21.68
CA LYS A 291 -2.34 13.00 -21.09
C LYS A 291 -3.58 12.17 -21.44
N ARG A 292 -3.53 11.40 -22.53
CA ARG A 292 -4.66 10.61 -23.10
C ARG A 292 -4.34 9.13 -23.26
N GLN A 293 -3.09 8.75 -23.08
CA GLN A 293 -2.63 7.38 -23.25
C GLN A 293 -1.43 7.14 -22.35
N LEU A 294 -1.47 6.06 -21.58
CA LEU A 294 -0.36 5.63 -20.76
C LEU A 294 0.71 4.99 -21.65
N THR A 295 1.96 5.38 -21.43
CA THR A 295 3.14 4.64 -21.89
C THR A 295 3.61 3.72 -20.76
N VAL A 296 4.39 2.69 -21.09
CA VAL A 296 4.97 1.77 -20.09
C VAL A 296 5.78 2.53 -19.02
N ARG A 297 6.67 3.43 -19.44
CA ARG A 297 7.50 4.22 -18.51
C ARG A 297 6.66 5.11 -17.61
N LEU A 298 5.65 5.79 -18.16
CA LEU A 298 4.79 6.69 -17.38
C LEU A 298 3.90 5.91 -16.40
N ALA A 299 3.37 4.75 -16.81
CA ALA A 299 2.61 3.87 -15.93
C ALA A 299 3.47 3.32 -14.77
N LEU A 300 4.70 2.88 -15.04
CA LEU A 300 5.64 2.46 -14.00
C LEU A 300 5.98 3.60 -13.04
N PHE A 301 6.15 4.83 -13.53
CA PHE A 301 6.35 6.00 -12.66
C PHE A 301 5.17 6.21 -11.72
N TYR A 302 3.93 6.25 -12.24
CA TYR A 302 2.74 6.43 -11.40
C TYR A 302 2.58 5.31 -10.38
N LEU A 303 2.66 4.05 -10.82
CA LEU A 303 2.50 2.89 -9.94
C LEU A 303 3.60 2.87 -8.85
N SER A 304 4.84 3.18 -9.21
CA SER A 304 5.94 3.25 -8.24
C SER A 304 5.73 4.35 -7.21
N TRP A 305 5.26 5.53 -7.62
CA TRP A 305 4.95 6.60 -6.70
C TRP A 305 3.81 6.21 -5.75
N MET A 306 2.74 5.64 -6.29
CA MET A 306 1.59 5.16 -5.52
C MET A 306 1.97 4.10 -4.49
N ALA A 307 2.85 3.16 -4.85
CA ALA A 307 3.30 2.10 -3.97
C ALA A 307 4.22 2.59 -2.84
N ALA A 308 5.03 3.62 -3.09
CA ALA A 308 6.00 4.09 -2.09
C ALA A 308 5.53 5.26 -1.22
N LEU A 309 4.62 6.09 -1.72
CA LEU A 309 4.16 7.31 -1.03
C LEU A 309 2.66 7.29 -0.70
N GLY A 310 1.87 6.53 -1.46
CA GLY A 310 0.49 6.24 -1.10
C GLY A 310 0.38 5.08 -0.12
N ARG A 311 -0.85 4.76 0.29
CA ARG A 311 -1.09 3.54 1.07
C ARG A 311 -0.97 2.31 0.20
N ASN A 312 -0.10 1.40 0.62
CA ASN A 312 0.29 0.22 -0.12
C ASN A 312 -0.12 -1.09 0.56
N GLU A 313 -0.91 -1.04 1.62
CA GLU A 313 -1.39 -2.26 2.28
C GLU A 313 -2.58 -2.87 1.51
N PRO A 314 -2.65 -4.20 1.38
CA PRO A 314 -3.85 -4.90 0.97
C PRO A 314 -5.02 -4.58 1.92
N GLN A 315 -6.16 -4.13 1.39
CA GLN A 315 -7.35 -3.76 2.17
C GLN A 315 -8.62 -4.26 1.46
N PRO A 316 -9.76 -4.38 2.19
CA PRO A 316 -11.01 -4.85 1.61
C PRO A 316 -11.60 -3.92 0.55
N SER A 317 -11.44 -2.62 0.80
CA SER A 317 -11.79 -1.57 -0.13
C SER A 317 -10.72 -0.49 -0.10
N TYR A 318 -10.80 0.40 -1.09
CA TYR A 318 -9.86 1.49 -1.22
C TYR A 318 -10.59 2.78 -1.52
N PRO A 319 -10.09 3.91 -1.01
CA PRO A 319 -10.62 5.20 -1.41
C PRO A 319 -10.30 5.45 -2.88
N SER A 320 -11.07 6.37 -3.45
CA SER A 320 -10.87 6.90 -4.79
C SER A 320 -9.45 7.45 -4.95
N LEU A 321 -8.85 7.31 -6.14
CA LEU A 321 -7.46 7.75 -6.34
C LEU A 321 -7.26 9.27 -6.08
N ASP A 322 -8.25 10.10 -6.42
CA ASP A 322 -8.22 11.56 -6.23
C ASP A 322 -8.97 11.97 -4.95
N SER A 323 -8.60 11.35 -3.83
CA SER A 323 -9.14 11.68 -2.52
C SER A 323 -8.02 11.83 -1.50
N ALA A 324 -8.34 12.44 -0.37
CA ALA A 324 -7.40 12.62 0.73
C ALA A 324 -8.07 12.26 2.07
N TRP A 325 -7.23 12.04 3.08
CA TRP A 325 -7.65 11.73 4.44
C TRP A 325 -6.90 12.61 5.43
N PHE A 326 -7.36 12.66 6.68
CA PHE A 326 -6.79 13.52 7.70
C PHE A 326 -5.69 12.79 8.47
N SER A 327 -4.55 13.45 8.57
CA SER A 327 -3.53 13.09 9.54
C SER A 327 -3.90 13.64 10.92
N ILE A 328 -3.37 12.99 11.95
CA ILE A 328 -3.58 13.31 13.36
C ILE A 328 -3.13 14.74 13.74
N ASP A 329 -2.30 15.37 12.92
CA ASP A 329 -1.86 16.76 13.05
C ASP A 329 -2.80 17.78 12.40
N GLY A 330 -3.93 17.32 11.84
CA GLY A 330 -4.93 18.13 11.14
C GLY A 330 -4.57 18.47 9.70
N ALA A 331 -3.51 17.89 9.13
CA ALA A 331 -3.18 18.02 7.72
C ALA A 331 -3.92 17.00 6.86
N PHE A 332 -4.09 17.29 5.57
CA PHE A 332 -4.67 16.39 4.59
C PHE A 332 -3.56 15.64 3.84
N VAL A 333 -3.63 14.32 3.81
CA VAL A 333 -2.72 13.46 3.08
C VAL A 333 -3.46 12.89 1.86
N HIS A 334 -2.96 13.16 0.66
CA HIS A 334 -3.57 12.65 -0.56
C HIS A 334 -3.30 11.15 -0.74
N ASN A 335 -4.35 10.35 -0.98
CA ASN A 335 -4.31 8.88 -0.94
C ASN A 335 -3.32 8.25 -1.94
N THR A 336 -3.20 8.86 -3.13
CA THR A 336 -2.39 8.30 -4.24
C THR A 336 -0.98 8.90 -4.31
N THR A 337 -0.82 10.16 -3.89
CA THR A 337 0.45 10.89 -4.06
C THR A 337 1.24 11.00 -2.76
N GLY A 338 0.61 10.78 -1.60
CA GLY A 338 1.21 11.00 -0.29
C GLY A 338 1.49 12.47 0.03
N LEU A 339 1.08 13.40 -0.83
CA LEU A 339 1.33 14.83 -0.63
C LEU A 339 0.47 15.36 0.52
N VAL A 340 1.10 16.15 1.38
CA VAL A 340 0.47 16.75 2.56
C VAL A 340 0.06 18.18 2.25
N SER A 341 -1.19 18.53 2.53
CA SER A 341 -1.76 19.87 2.37
C SER A 341 -2.42 20.34 3.66
N LYS A 342 -2.27 21.62 3.99
CA LYS A 342 -3.05 22.27 5.07
C LYS A 342 -4.34 22.91 4.58
N LYS A 343 -4.55 22.94 3.25
CA LYS A 343 -5.75 23.50 2.63
C LYS A 343 -6.82 22.43 2.55
N SER A 344 -8.08 22.85 2.67
CA SER A 344 -9.26 22.01 2.45
C SER A 344 -9.17 21.32 1.09
N VAL A 345 -9.45 20.02 1.08
CA VAL A 345 -9.53 19.19 -0.12
C VAL A 345 -11.00 18.99 -0.51
N LYS A 346 -11.27 18.84 -1.81
CA LYS A 346 -12.65 18.70 -2.31
C LYS A 346 -13.28 17.36 -1.96
N LYS A 347 -12.46 16.32 -1.83
CA LYS A 347 -12.91 14.94 -1.67
C LYS A 347 -12.14 14.27 -0.54
N VAL A 348 -12.81 14.11 0.58
CA VAL A 348 -12.29 13.42 1.76
C VAL A 348 -12.85 12.01 1.77
N GLU A 349 -11.99 11.01 1.75
CA GLU A 349 -12.37 9.61 1.92
C GLU A 349 -11.37 8.91 2.84
N TYR A 350 -11.88 8.16 3.80
CA TYR A 350 -11.06 7.41 4.72
C TYR A 350 -10.23 6.34 4.02
N PRO A 351 -9.05 6.01 4.54
CA PRO A 351 -8.19 4.98 3.97
C PRO A 351 -8.83 3.59 3.82
N ASP A 352 -9.75 3.25 4.72
CA ASP A 352 -10.65 2.10 4.57
C ASP A 352 -12.09 2.64 4.51
N PRO A 353 -12.63 2.87 3.29
CA PRO A 353 -14.00 3.36 3.14
C PRO A 353 -15.06 2.41 3.70
N SER A 354 -14.77 1.11 3.71
CA SER A 354 -15.68 0.03 4.14
C SER A 354 -15.59 -0.29 5.63
N GLY A 355 -14.60 0.25 6.34
CA GLY A 355 -14.40 0.01 7.76
C GLY A 355 -15.61 0.47 8.58
N GLY A 356 -15.91 -0.25 9.66
CA GLY A 356 -16.97 0.14 10.59
C GLY A 356 -16.66 1.49 11.23
N ARG A 357 -17.51 2.49 10.95
CA ARG A 357 -17.38 3.87 11.45
C ARG A 357 -18.31 4.12 12.63
N GLY A 358 -17.98 5.16 13.38
CA GLY A 358 -18.82 5.68 14.45
C GLY A 358 -18.13 5.66 15.81
N PRO A 359 -18.78 6.25 16.83
CA PRO A 359 -18.21 6.39 18.15
C PRO A 359 -18.05 5.01 18.80
N ARG A 360 -16.85 4.72 19.30
CA ARG A 360 -16.55 3.58 20.17
C ARG A 360 -16.05 4.11 21.49
N TRP A 361 -16.62 3.57 22.56
CA TRP A 361 -16.38 3.99 23.92
C TRP A 361 -15.63 2.90 24.66
N GLU A 362 -14.65 3.28 25.47
CA GLU A 362 -14.01 2.40 26.45
C GLU A 362 -14.44 2.83 27.85
N THR A 363 -14.71 1.84 28.69
CA THR A 363 -14.98 2.05 30.12
C THR A 363 -13.65 2.03 30.86
N ILE A 364 -13.29 3.15 31.47
CA ILE A 364 -12.08 3.28 32.27
C ILE A 364 -12.50 3.29 33.74
N GLU A 365 -11.96 2.34 34.51
CA GLU A 365 -12.17 2.26 35.96
C GLU A 365 -11.40 3.39 36.64
N GLY A 366 -12.07 4.15 37.51
CA GLY A 366 -11.45 5.22 38.28
C GLY A 366 -10.69 4.67 39.48
N ASP A 367 -9.48 5.19 39.72
CA ASP A 367 -8.71 4.87 40.91
C ASP A 367 -9.36 5.51 42.16
N ASP A 368 -9.60 4.67 43.16
CA ASP A 368 -10.04 4.89 44.55
C ASP A 368 -11.46 5.38 44.87
N ASP A 369 -12.22 6.05 43.99
CA ASP A 369 -13.59 6.53 44.30
C ASP A 369 -14.74 6.01 43.38
N GLY A 370 -14.44 5.09 42.45
CA GLY A 370 -15.43 4.10 41.97
C GLY A 370 -16.50 4.53 40.95
N GLU A 371 -16.36 5.64 40.23
CA GLU A 371 -17.19 5.89 39.03
C GLU A 371 -16.42 5.57 37.75
N SER A 372 -16.90 4.54 37.03
CA SER A 372 -16.38 4.19 35.71
C SER A 372 -16.77 5.25 34.68
N MET A 373 -15.79 5.83 33.99
CA MET A 373 -16.05 6.83 32.94
C MET A 373 -16.04 6.15 31.57
N GLN A 374 -17.06 6.42 30.74
CA GLN A 374 -17.02 6.06 29.32
C GLN A 374 -16.31 7.16 28.54
N VAL A 375 -15.27 6.78 27.80
CA VAL A 375 -14.43 7.72 27.06
C VAL A 375 -14.33 7.27 25.61
N LEU A 376 -14.46 8.22 24.70
CA LEU A 376 -14.33 7.97 23.28
C LEU A 376 -12.87 7.63 22.94
N THR A 377 -12.63 6.62 22.12
CA THR A 377 -11.25 6.24 21.77
C THR A 377 -10.69 7.08 20.62
N LEU A 378 -9.38 7.32 20.63
CA LEU A 378 -8.68 8.01 19.56
C LEU A 378 -8.89 7.31 18.21
N GLU A 379 -8.77 5.98 18.19
CA GLU A 379 -9.03 5.16 17.01
C GLU A 379 -10.42 5.43 16.44
N SER A 380 -11.44 5.51 17.31
CA SER A 380 -12.81 5.79 16.89
C SER A 380 -12.97 7.21 16.33
N VAL A 381 -12.43 8.23 17.00
CA VAL A 381 -12.53 9.63 16.52
C VAL A 381 -12.00 9.76 15.10
N LEU A 382 -10.87 9.12 14.82
CA LEU A 382 -10.22 9.15 13.50
C LEU A 382 -11.04 8.46 12.39
N THR A 383 -12.17 7.83 12.72
CA THR A 383 -13.12 7.24 11.75
C THR A 383 -14.42 8.04 11.60
N LEU A 384 -14.63 9.07 12.42
CA LEU A 384 -15.85 9.89 12.43
C LEU A 384 -15.92 10.81 11.21
N ASP A 385 -17.10 11.26 10.81
CA ASP A 385 -17.21 12.21 9.70
C ASP A 385 -16.66 13.59 10.08
N VAL A 386 -16.35 14.41 9.09
CA VAL A 386 -15.82 15.77 9.29
C VAL A 386 -16.76 16.80 8.72
N THR A 387 -17.00 17.86 9.49
CA THR A 387 -17.81 19.01 9.09
C THR A 387 -17.07 20.32 9.33
N GLU A 388 -17.42 21.34 8.55
CA GLU A 388 -16.91 22.70 8.72
C GLU A 388 -17.83 23.48 9.67
N HIS A 389 -17.26 24.02 10.74
CA HIS A 389 -17.96 24.90 11.68
C HIS A 389 -17.09 26.15 11.95
N GLY A 390 -17.61 27.34 11.62
CA GLY A 390 -16.90 28.59 11.87
C GLY A 390 -15.55 28.74 11.14
N GLY A 391 -15.41 28.17 9.93
CA GLY A 391 -14.17 28.22 9.15
C GLY A 391 -13.09 27.22 9.60
N ARG A 392 -13.44 26.27 10.48
CA ARG A 392 -12.57 25.19 10.95
C ARG A 392 -13.27 23.85 10.80
N ASN A 393 -12.49 22.81 10.57
CA ASN A 393 -13.00 21.45 10.46
C ASN A 393 -12.97 20.75 11.82
N TYR A 394 -13.99 19.94 12.08
CA TYR A 394 -14.13 19.15 13.30
C TYR A 394 -14.63 17.75 12.94
N TYR A 395 -14.15 16.75 13.69
CA TYR A 395 -14.81 15.44 13.69
C TYR A 395 -16.21 15.59 14.30
N TYR A 396 -17.18 14.84 13.82
CA TYR A 396 -18.51 14.80 14.39
C TYR A 396 -19.16 13.42 14.23
N PHE A 397 -20.09 13.12 15.12
CA PHE A 397 -20.98 11.97 15.00
C PHE A 397 -22.42 12.42 15.30
N MET A 398 -23.39 11.61 14.89
CA MET A 398 -24.79 11.85 15.20
C MET A 398 -25.15 11.13 16.51
N ASP A 399 -25.69 11.85 17.48
CA ASP A 399 -26.25 11.33 18.72
C ASP A 399 -27.72 11.74 18.79
N ASP A 400 -28.64 10.77 18.76
CA ASP A 400 -30.09 11.02 18.70
C ASP A 400 -30.51 12.11 17.67
N GLU A 401 -29.93 12.05 16.47
CA GLU A 401 -30.13 13.00 15.36
C GLU A 401 -29.50 14.40 15.56
N GLU A 402 -28.80 14.65 16.67
CA GLU A 402 -28.02 15.86 16.88
C GLU A 402 -26.52 15.65 16.52
N PRO A 403 -25.90 16.55 15.74
CA PRO A 403 -24.48 16.45 15.44
C PRO A 403 -23.65 16.87 16.65
N VAL A 404 -22.91 15.93 17.23
CA VAL A 404 -21.95 16.17 18.31
C VAL A 404 -20.58 16.45 17.71
N LEU A 405 -20.11 17.69 17.84
CA LEU A 405 -18.76 18.09 17.42
C LEU A 405 -17.71 17.64 18.44
N ILE A 406 -16.67 16.95 17.96
CA ILE A 406 -15.49 16.65 18.77
C ILE A 406 -14.68 17.92 18.92
N THR A 407 -14.68 18.47 20.14
CA THR A 407 -13.97 19.69 20.50
C THR A 407 -12.96 19.42 21.61
N SER A 408 -12.19 20.44 21.99
CA SER A 408 -11.21 20.32 23.06
C SER A 408 -11.82 20.01 24.43
N GLY A 409 -13.15 20.15 24.58
CA GLY A 409 -13.86 19.81 25.81
C GLY A 409 -14.22 18.34 25.97
N ILE A 410 -14.08 17.52 24.92
CA ILE A 410 -14.38 16.08 24.98
C ILE A 410 -13.07 15.32 25.22
N PRO A 411 -12.90 14.64 26.37
CA PRO A 411 -11.73 13.83 26.63
C PRO A 411 -11.76 12.60 25.74
N ILE A 412 -10.62 12.28 25.15
CA ILE A 412 -10.42 11.13 24.29
C ILE A 412 -9.30 10.28 24.87
N TYR A 413 -9.46 8.97 24.82
CA TYR A 413 -8.48 8.02 25.30
C TYR A 413 -7.72 7.36 24.13
N ASP A 414 -6.39 7.41 24.18
CA ASP A 414 -5.51 6.69 23.26
C ASP A 414 -5.11 5.36 23.90
N SER A 415 -5.80 4.28 23.54
CA SER A 415 -5.57 2.94 24.11
C SER A 415 -4.19 2.38 23.74
N SER A 416 -3.59 2.82 22.63
CA SER A 416 -2.25 2.40 22.21
C SER A 416 -1.16 3.10 23.02
N GLY A 417 -1.33 4.40 23.25
CA GLY A 417 -0.42 5.21 24.07
C GLY A 417 -0.71 5.18 25.56
N GLN A 418 -1.83 4.59 25.99
CA GLN A 418 -2.36 4.61 27.35
C GLN A 418 -2.42 6.02 27.95
N GLN A 419 -2.92 6.98 27.19
CA GLN A 419 -2.90 8.40 27.57
C GLN A 419 -4.19 9.12 27.17
N TYR A 420 -4.49 10.22 27.87
CA TYR A 420 -5.60 11.10 27.53
C TYR A 420 -5.17 12.24 26.63
N GLY A 421 -6.12 12.74 25.84
CA GLY A 421 -5.96 13.93 25.05
C GLY A 421 -7.29 14.51 24.59
N TYR A 422 -7.20 15.43 23.64
CA TYR A 422 -8.33 16.11 23.04
C TYR A 422 -8.01 16.54 21.60
N PHE A 423 -9.04 16.91 20.85
CA PHE A 423 -8.87 17.50 19.52
C PHE A 423 -9.06 19.02 19.56
N ASP A 424 -8.12 19.76 18.96
CA ASP A 424 -8.28 21.16 18.58
C ASP A 424 -8.56 21.23 17.07
N GLY A 425 -9.85 21.30 16.72
CA GLY A 425 -10.29 21.06 15.35
C GLY A 425 -10.08 19.60 14.96
N LEU A 426 -9.15 19.37 14.03
CA LEU A 426 -8.74 18.02 13.60
C LEU A 426 -7.40 17.57 14.18
N ALA A 427 -6.71 18.44 14.93
CA ALA A 427 -5.39 18.15 15.46
C ALA A 427 -5.49 17.53 16.87
N TRP A 428 -4.92 16.35 17.03
CA TRP A 428 -4.78 15.67 18.32
C TRP A 428 -3.76 16.36 19.22
N ARG A 429 -4.07 16.43 20.51
CA ARG A 429 -3.22 16.97 21.57
C ARG A 429 -3.27 16.04 22.78
N VAL A 430 -2.09 15.66 23.28
CA VAL A 430 -1.97 14.88 24.52
C VAL A 430 -2.13 15.80 25.73
N GLY A 431 -2.80 15.31 26.78
CA GLY A 431 -3.04 16.03 28.04
C GLY A 431 -4.36 16.80 28.07
N SER A 432 -4.48 17.73 29.02
CA SER A 432 -5.70 18.52 29.21
C SER A 432 -5.78 19.73 28.27
N PRO A 433 -6.99 20.15 27.85
CA PRO A 433 -7.16 21.36 27.06
C PRO A 433 -6.66 22.61 27.80
N PRO A 434 -6.08 23.59 27.08
CA PRO A 434 -5.67 24.85 27.70
C PRO A 434 -6.88 25.57 28.28
N GLN A 435 -6.78 26.00 29.55
CA GLN A 435 -7.85 26.78 30.16
C GLN A 435 -8.10 28.05 29.34
N PRO A 436 -9.37 28.43 29.09
CA PRO A 436 -9.69 29.62 28.32
C PRO A 436 -9.06 30.85 28.99
N SER A 437 -8.17 31.54 28.28
CA SER A 437 -7.54 32.76 28.81
C SER A 437 -8.61 33.78 29.22
N GLU A 438 -8.53 34.29 30.46
CA GLU A 438 -9.49 35.20 31.10
C GLU A 438 -9.78 36.50 30.31
N ASN A 439 -9.02 36.77 29.24
CA ASN A 439 -9.17 37.98 28.44
C ASN A 439 -10.43 38.01 27.55
N THR A 440 -11.08 36.88 27.29
CA THR A 440 -12.36 36.86 26.55
C THR A 440 -13.59 37.12 27.44
N ALA A 441 -13.50 36.87 28.76
CA ALA A 441 -14.58 37.15 29.71
C ALA A 441 -14.79 38.66 29.96
N LYS A 442 -13.74 39.47 29.82
CA LYS A 442 -13.83 40.94 30.01
C LYS A 442 -14.52 41.68 28.85
N SER A 443 -14.55 41.09 27.65
CA SER A 443 -15.23 41.69 26.48
C SER A 443 -16.76 41.57 26.57
N LYS A 444 -17.28 40.43 27.07
CA LYS A 444 -18.74 40.23 27.23
C LYS A 444 -19.37 41.07 28.37
N ARG A 445 -18.59 41.45 29.39
CA ARG A 445 -19.10 42.27 30.51
C ARG A 445 -19.24 43.78 30.22
N LYS A 446 -18.68 44.31 29.12
CA LYS A 446 -18.79 45.73 28.76
C LYS A 446 -20.00 46.08 27.88
N LYS A 447 -20.75 45.09 27.36
CA LYS A 447 -21.90 45.32 26.45
C LYS A 447 -23.29 45.38 27.13
N HIS A 448 -23.38 45.23 28.45
CA HIS A 448 -24.64 45.32 29.21
C HIS A 448 -24.69 46.47 30.23
N ARG A 449 -23.91 47.52 30.03
CA ARG A 449 -24.12 48.80 30.71
C ARG A 449 -24.05 49.95 29.71
N LYS A 450 -25.20 50.21 29.07
CA LYS A 450 -25.65 51.55 28.70
C LYS A 450 -27.17 51.58 28.79
#